data_AF-A0A1H3EZI0-F1
#
_entry.id   AF-A0A1H3EZI0-F1
#
_cell.length_a   1.000
_cell.length_b   1.000
_cell.length_c   1.000
_cell.angle_alpha   90.00
_cell.angle_beta   90.00
_cell.angle_gamma   90.00
#
_symmetry.space_group_name_H-M   'P 1'
#
loop_
_entity.id
_entity.type
_entity.pdbx_description
1 polymer ?
#
loop_
_entity_poly.entity_id
_entity_poly.type
_entity_poly.pdbx_seq_one_letter_code
_entity_poly.pdbx_strand_id
1 'polypeptide(L)'
;MTAASAGAATDVSPTLAAVPVFDIERVLAGIDTMAAQRPVAAQVVSAANADSASAKELSRILSLDVPLAGRVMKLANSAYFGMRGRVTSLQLAVTVVGFTTVRTMATVALTDLHDEFRLPEDFWEVSTTVALSAATLAPKFGERPQDALCLGLLAQLGVALLHHNDTDGYAELTAGTASGAARRAAEVQRYGISALRLTSVALEEWGFPASMVLPPRHVEDFAAVDGALLRASFEVAARLCTEGHEPVPMSVLSGGQLAERDLTPLLETVRTDAEELRRALLG
;
A
#
# COMPACT_ATOMS: atom_id res chain seq x y z
N MET A 1 -3.70 39.65 66.61
CA MET A 1 -4.44 39.91 65.36
C MET A 1 -3.89 38.96 64.31
N THR A 2 -4.66 37.92 64.04
CA THR A 2 -4.40 36.75 63.21
C THR A 2 -4.61 37.07 61.73
N ALA A 3 -3.70 36.63 60.85
CA ALA A 3 -4.00 36.45 59.44
C ALA A 3 -3.21 35.24 58.93
N ALA A 4 -3.94 34.14 58.72
CA ALA A 4 -3.46 32.90 58.11
C ALA A 4 -3.42 33.05 56.59
N SER A 5 -2.31 32.68 55.96
CA SER A 5 -2.21 32.55 54.50
C SER A 5 -2.76 31.19 54.07
N ALA A 6 -3.98 31.18 53.55
CA ALA A 6 -4.56 30.04 52.86
C ALA A 6 -4.10 30.02 51.39
N GLY A 7 -3.60 28.87 50.95
CA GLY A 7 -3.11 28.65 49.60
C GLY A 7 -4.21 28.72 48.54
N ALA A 8 -3.88 29.30 47.40
CA ALA A 8 -4.64 29.13 46.17
C ALA A 8 -4.00 27.97 45.39
N ALA A 9 -4.63 26.80 45.48
CA ALA A 9 -4.37 25.71 44.55
C ALA A 9 -4.87 26.16 43.17
N THR A 10 -3.94 26.30 42.22
CA THR A 10 -4.26 26.46 40.81
C THR A 10 -4.83 25.14 40.30
N ASP A 11 -6.15 25.11 40.14
CA ASP A 11 -6.89 24.11 39.36
C ASP A 11 -6.49 24.25 37.89
N VAL A 12 -5.48 23.47 37.48
CA VAL A 12 -5.15 23.27 36.07
C VAL A 12 -5.91 22.04 35.62
N SER A 13 -7.21 22.20 35.38
CA SER A 13 -7.95 21.25 34.56
C SER A 13 -7.31 21.24 33.16
N PRO A 14 -6.81 20.10 32.67
CA PRO A 14 -6.25 20.04 31.33
C PRO A 14 -7.39 20.25 30.34
N THR A 15 -7.37 21.38 29.64
CA THR A 15 -8.16 21.58 28.43
C THR A 15 -7.82 20.43 27.49
N LEU A 16 -8.74 19.47 27.38
CA LEU A 16 -8.70 18.43 26.34
C LEU A 16 -8.63 19.18 25.01
N ALA A 17 -7.42 19.31 24.45
CA ALA A 17 -7.23 19.78 23.11
C ALA A 17 -8.16 18.94 22.23
N ALA A 18 -9.08 19.60 21.51
CA ALA A 18 -9.99 18.92 20.60
C ALA A 18 -9.13 18.06 19.67
N VAL A 19 -9.29 16.73 19.79
CA VAL A 19 -8.62 15.78 18.90
C VAL A 19 -8.99 16.22 17.49
N PRO A 20 -8.02 16.55 16.61
CA PRO A 20 -8.33 16.95 15.25
C PRO A 20 -9.14 15.81 14.63
N VAL A 21 -10.41 16.07 14.34
CA VAL A 21 -11.29 15.10 13.70
C VAL A 21 -10.72 14.92 12.29
N PHE A 22 -10.10 13.78 12.06
CA PHE A 22 -9.65 13.40 10.72
C PHE A 22 -10.88 13.26 9.83
N ASP A 23 -11.01 14.18 8.88
CA ASP A 23 -12.14 14.23 7.96
C ASP A 23 -11.87 13.30 6.78
N ILE A 24 -12.42 12.09 6.87
CA ILE A 24 -12.35 11.08 5.79
C ILE A 24 -12.91 11.65 4.50
N GLU A 25 -14.00 12.41 4.53
CA GLU A 25 -14.59 13.00 3.33
C GLU A 25 -13.64 13.99 2.68
N ARG A 26 -12.89 14.76 3.48
CA ARG A 26 -11.83 15.65 2.96
C ARG A 26 -10.67 14.86 2.34
N VAL A 27 -10.28 13.72 2.91
CA VAL A 27 -9.22 12.87 2.34
C VAL A 27 -9.69 12.25 1.02
N LEU A 28 -10.93 11.77 0.96
CA LEU A 28 -11.56 11.27 -0.26
C LEU A 28 -11.79 12.37 -1.31
N ALA A 29 -12.16 13.60 -0.91
CA ALA A 29 -12.23 14.75 -1.82
C ALA A 29 -10.85 15.21 -2.31
N GLY A 30 -9.82 15.00 -1.49
CA GLY A 30 -8.41 15.16 -1.87
C GLY A 30 -8.03 14.24 -3.02
N ILE A 31 -8.54 13.00 -3.03
CA ILE A 31 -8.31 12.02 -4.10
C ILE A 31 -8.79 12.53 -5.47
N ASP A 32 -9.98 13.14 -5.55
CA ASP A 32 -10.47 13.75 -6.80
C ASP A 32 -9.59 14.92 -7.26
N THR A 33 -9.09 15.69 -6.29
CA THR A 33 -8.15 16.79 -6.55
C THR A 33 -6.81 16.27 -7.09
N MET A 34 -6.31 15.15 -6.56
CA MET A 34 -5.10 14.47 -7.04
C MET A 34 -5.27 13.98 -8.48
N ALA A 35 -6.43 13.39 -8.80
CA ALA A 35 -6.77 12.97 -10.15
C ALA A 35 -6.78 14.15 -11.15
N ALA A 36 -7.27 15.32 -10.72
CA ALA A 36 -7.26 16.53 -11.53
C ALA A 36 -5.84 17.08 -11.78
N GLN A 37 -4.90 16.91 -10.84
CA GLN A 37 -3.52 17.38 -10.97
C GLN A 37 -2.64 16.47 -11.84
N ARG A 38 -2.99 15.18 -11.96
CA ARG A 38 -2.26 14.17 -12.74
C ARG A 38 -3.17 13.54 -13.81
N PRO A 39 -3.59 14.32 -14.82
CA PRO A 39 -4.60 13.89 -15.77
C PRO A 39 -4.19 12.67 -16.60
N VAL A 40 -2.90 12.46 -16.86
CA VAL A 40 -2.41 11.28 -17.58
C VAL A 40 -2.59 10.01 -16.75
N ALA A 41 -2.17 10.03 -15.49
CA ALA A 41 -2.33 8.89 -14.59
C ALA A 41 -3.81 8.57 -14.33
N ALA A 42 -4.67 9.59 -14.16
CA ALA A 42 -6.12 9.41 -14.06
C ALA A 42 -6.71 8.74 -15.32
N GLN A 43 -6.31 9.21 -16.51
CA GLN A 43 -6.72 8.61 -17.78
C GLN A 43 -6.25 7.16 -17.93
N VAL A 44 -5.04 6.83 -17.48
CA VAL A 44 -4.53 5.45 -17.49
C VAL A 44 -5.37 4.56 -16.57
N VAL A 45 -5.72 5.03 -15.37
CA VAL A 45 -6.58 4.28 -14.45
C VAL A 45 -7.96 4.01 -15.08
N SER A 46 -8.59 5.05 -15.62
CA SER A 46 -9.89 4.94 -16.28
C SER A 46 -9.85 4.02 -17.50
N ALA A 47 -8.87 4.19 -18.40
CA ALA A 47 -8.75 3.38 -19.61
C ALA A 47 -8.42 1.92 -19.31
N ALA A 48 -7.68 1.62 -18.24
CA ALA A 48 -7.38 0.25 -17.83
C ALA A 48 -8.59 -0.48 -17.21
N ASN A 49 -9.60 0.26 -16.76
CA ASN A 49 -10.86 -0.29 -16.22
C ASN A 49 -11.91 -0.57 -17.30
N ALA A 50 -11.75 -0.03 -18.52
CA ALA A 50 -12.73 -0.22 -19.58
C ALA A 50 -12.67 -1.65 -20.15
N ASP A 51 -13.83 -2.27 -20.43
CA ASP A 51 -13.90 -3.58 -21.09
C ASP A 51 -13.24 -3.57 -22.49
N SER A 52 -13.11 -2.38 -23.09
CA SER A 52 -12.44 -2.15 -24.36
C SER A 52 -10.95 -1.82 -24.24
N ALA A 53 -10.36 -1.93 -23.04
CA ALA A 53 -8.97 -1.59 -22.80
C ALA A 53 -8.05 -2.32 -23.78
N SER A 54 -7.06 -1.60 -24.32
CA SER A 54 -6.05 -2.17 -25.20
C SER A 54 -4.65 -1.70 -24.84
N ALA A 55 -3.65 -2.56 -25.06
CA ALA A 55 -2.25 -2.19 -24.84
C ALA A 55 -1.85 -0.97 -25.69
N LYS A 56 -2.42 -0.85 -26.88
CA LYS A 56 -2.21 0.28 -27.79
C LYS A 56 -2.72 1.58 -27.17
N GLU A 57 -3.96 1.57 -26.67
CA GLU A 57 -4.57 2.74 -26.06
C GLU A 57 -3.84 3.15 -24.78
N LEU A 58 -3.57 2.22 -23.87
CA LEU A 58 -2.83 2.50 -22.64
C LEU A 58 -1.43 3.03 -22.94
N SER A 59 -0.73 2.46 -23.94
CA SER A 59 0.59 2.98 -24.34
C SER A 59 0.53 4.40 -24.90
N ARG A 60 -0.55 4.77 -25.61
CA ARG A 60 -0.76 6.12 -26.12
C ARG A 60 -0.96 7.10 -24.96
N ILE A 61 -1.79 6.76 -23.98
CA ILE A 61 -2.03 7.61 -22.81
C ILE A 61 -0.74 7.74 -21.98
N LEU A 62 -0.09 6.62 -21.65
CA LEU A 62 1.17 6.60 -20.90
C LEU A 62 2.27 7.44 -21.56
N SER A 63 2.34 7.47 -22.90
CA SER A 63 3.35 8.25 -23.61
C SER A 63 3.29 9.77 -23.36
N LEU A 64 2.19 10.26 -22.79
CA LEU A 64 2.01 11.65 -22.38
C LEU A 64 2.69 11.97 -21.03
N ASP A 65 3.15 10.96 -20.28
CA ASP A 65 3.86 11.10 -19.00
C ASP A 65 5.15 10.26 -19.05
N VAL A 66 6.27 10.93 -19.37
CA VAL A 66 7.58 10.28 -19.56
C VAL A 66 8.08 9.57 -18.29
N PRO A 67 7.99 10.14 -17.07
CA PRO A 67 8.33 9.43 -15.84
C PRO A 67 7.50 8.16 -15.61
N LEU A 68 6.18 8.20 -15.80
CA LEU A 68 5.33 7.03 -15.61
C LEU A 68 5.61 5.96 -16.69
N ALA A 69 5.74 6.36 -17.96
CA ALA A 69 6.11 5.45 -19.04
C ALA A 69 7.48 4.80 -18.81
N GLY A 70 8.47 5.57 -18.31
CA GLY A 70 9.79 5.07 -17.96
C GLY A 70 9.75 3.98 -16.88
N ARG A 71 8.92 4.16 -15.85
CA ARG A 71 8.69 3.13 -14.82
C ARG A 71 8.03 1.88 -15.40
N VAL A 72 7.06 2.01 -16.31
CA VAL A 72 6.43 0.84 -16.98
C VAL A 72 7.47 0.06 -17.76
N MET A 73 8.34 0.76 -18.49
CA MET A 73 9.43 0.16 -19.25
C MET A 73 10.47 -0.51 -18.37
N LYS A 74 10.88 0.10 -17.26
CA LYS A 74 11.83 -0.50 -16.31
C LYS A 74 11.23 -1.75 -15.68
N LEU A 75 9.98 -1.67 -15.23
CA LEU A 75 9.27 -2.80 -14.62
C LEU A 75 9.15 -3.97 -15.60
N ALA A 76 8.74 -3.74 -16.86
CA ALA A 76 8.63 -4.77 -17.88
C ALA A 76 9.98 -5.48 -18.20
N ASN A 77 11.10 -4.84 -17.88
CA ASN A 77 12.45 -5.38 -18.06
C ASN A 77 13.09 -5.93 -16.77
N SER A 78 12.38 -5.90 -15.64
CA SER A 78 12.87 -6.48 -14.38
C SER A 78 12.94 -8.01 -14.45
N ALA A 79 13.83 -8.61 -13.66
CA ALA A 79 13.99 -10.06 -13.57
C ALA A 79 12.67 -10.76 -13.21
N TYR A 80 11.81 -10.10 -12.43
CA TYR A 80 10.50 -10.60 -12.05
C TYR A 80 9.62 -10.99 -13.26
N PHE A 81 9.59 -10.17 -14.32
CA PHE A 81 8.81 -10.49 -15.53
C PHE A 81 9.54 -11.44 -16.48
N GLY A 82 10.82 -11.73 -16.24
CA GLY A 82 11.53 -12.89 -16.81
C GLY A 82 11.61 -12.95 -18.34
N MET A 83 11.45 -11.82 -19.03
CA MET A 83 11.41 -11.75 -20.50
C MET A 83 12.75 -12.17 -21.12
N ARG A 84 12.70 -13.14 -22.07
CA ARG A 84 13.84 -13.51 -22.92
C ARG A 84 14.09 -12.42 -23.98
N GLY A 85 14.68 -11.30 -23.55
CA GLY A 85 14.99 -10.14 -24.38
C GLY A 85 14.54 -8.83 -23.75
N ARG A 86 15.07 -7.70 -24.27
CA ARG A 86 14.73 -6.37 -23.76
C ARG A 86 13.43 -5.88 -24.38
N VAL A 87 12.47 -5.46 -23.56
CA VAL A 87 11.28 -4.75 -23.98
C VAL A 87 11.68 -3.34 -24.43
N THR A 88 11.45 -3.03 -25.71
CA THR A 88 11.87 -1.76 -26.35
C THR A 88 10.72 -0.84 -26.73
N SER A 89 9.46 -1.28 -26.60
CA SER A 89 8.28 -0.45 -26.87
C SER A 89 7.32 -0.44 -25.69
N LEU A 90 6.68 0.71 -25.48
CA LEU A 90 5.74 0.91 -24.37
C LEU A 90 4.49 0.03 -24.51
N GLN A 91 4.02 -0.20 -25.73
CA GLN A 91 2.92 -1.14 -25.98
C GLN A 91 3.28 -2.57 -25.59
N LEU A 92 4.49 -3.04 -25.94
CA LEU A 92 4.96 -4.36 -25.51
C LEU A 92 5.12 -4.40 -23.99
N ALA A 93 5.60 -3.32 -23.37
CA ALA A 93 5.70 -3.23 -21.92
C ALA A 93 4.32 -3.39 -21.26
N VAL A 94 3.30 -2.69 -21.73
CA VAL A 94 1.91 -2.83 -21.26
C VAL A 94 1.40 -4.27 -21.42
N THR A 95 1.70 -4.93 -22.54
CA THR A 95 1.33 -6.34 -22.76
C THR A 95 2.04 -7.28 -21.78
N VAL A 96 3.33 -7.03 -21.51
CA VAL A 96 4.16 -7.85 -20.62
C VAL A 96 3.74 -7.70 -19.17
N VAL A 97 3.56 -6.46 -18.70
CA VAL A 97 3.21 -6.20 -17.30
C VAL A 97 1.72 -6.38 -17.02
N GLY A 98 0.86 -6.24 -18.03
CA GLY A 98 -0.59 -6.33 -17.92
C GLY A 98 -1.27 -5.02 -17.49
N PHE A 99 -2.57 -4.92 -17.78
CA PHE A 99 -3.34 -3.68 -17.56
C PHE A 99 -3.53 -3.39 -16.07
N THR A 100 -3.72 -4.42 -15.24
CA THR A 100 -3.79 -4.30 -13.77
C THR A 100 -2.53 -3.62 -13.22
N THR A 101 -1.35 -4.01 -13.70
CA THR A 101 -0.07 -3.44 -13.26
C THR A 101 0.10 -2.01 -13.72
N VAL A 102 -0.27 -1.71 -14.97
CA VAL A 102 -0.24 -0.34 -15.50
C VAL A 102 -1.18 0.57 -14.71
N ARG A 103 -2.40 0.12 -14.42
CA ARG A 103 -3.36 0.82 -13.56
C ARG A 103 -2.79 1.08 -12.18
N THR A 104 -2.19 0.05 -11.58
CA THR A 104 -1.58 0.14 -10.24
C THR A 104 -0.50 1.21 -10.20
N MET A 105 0.40 1.23 -11.19
CA MET A 105 1.45 2.25 -11.20
C MET A 105 0.93 3.66 -11.51
N ALA A 106 -0.09 3.79 -12.35
CA ALA A 106 -0.76 5.06 -12.56
C ALA A 106 -1.43 5.55 -11.27
N THR A 107 -2.05 4.64 -10.53
CA THR A 107 -2.66 4.93 -9.23
C THR A 107 -1.63 5.41 -8.21
N VAL A 108 -0.48 4.75 -8.14
CA VAL A 108 0.69 5.19 -7.35
C VAL A 108 1.21 6.56 -7.80
N ALA A 109 1.13 6.88 -9.10
CA ALA A 109 1.52 8.18 -9.64
C ALA A 109 0.49 9.29 -9.37
N LEU A 110 -0.80 8.94 -9.23
CA LEU A 110 -1.85 9.88 -8.83
C LEU A 110 -1.60 10.43 -7.43
N THR A 111 -1.08 9.59 -6.54
CA THR A 111 -0.95 9.90 -5.11
C THR A 111 0.25 10.78 -4.77
N ASP A 112 0.94 11.34 -5.77
CA ASP A 112 2.12 12.21 -5.64
C ASP A 112 3.24 11.65 -4.73
N LEU A 113 3.38 10.33 -4.74
CA LEU A 113 4.34 9.53 -3.95
C LEU A 113 5.81 9.75 -4.37
N HIS A 114 6.07 10.75 -5.20
CA HIS A 114 7.38 11.09 -5.76
C HIS A 114 8.07 12.22 -5.00
N ASP A 115 7.33 12.93 -4.14
CA ASP A 115 7.91 13.89 -3.21
C ASP A 115 8.35 13.10 -1.96
N GLU A 116 9.63 12.73 -1.88
CA GLU A 116 10.22 11.91 -0.80
C GLU A 116 9.93 12.45 0.62
N PHE A 117 9.54 13.73 0.74
CA PHE A 117 9.17 14.38 2.02
C PHE A 117 7.79 14.01 2.56
N ARG A 118 6.97 13.23 1.83
CA ARG A 118 5.55 12.99 2.19
C ARG A 118 5.19 11.52 2.37
N LEU A 119 6.19 10.63 2.40
CA LEU A 119 6.02 9.20 2.68
C LEU A 119 6.80 8.77 3.92
N PRO A 120 6.33 7.73 4.62
CA PRO A 120 7.18 7.05 5.59
C PRO A 120 8.48 6.54 4.94
N GLU A 121 9.60 6.62 5.66
CA GLU A 121 10.92 6.22 5.14
C GLU A 121 10.94 4.76 4.66
N ASP A 122 10.22 3.87 5.33
CA ASP A 122 10.12 2.44 5.03
C ASP A 122 9.05 2.09 3.98
N PHE A 123 8.29 3.08 3.50
CA PHE A 123 7.09 2.87 2.68
C PHE A 123 7.35 1.95 1.50
N TRP A 124 8.38 2.26 0.71
CA TRP A 124 8.70 1.51 -0.48
C TRP A 124 9.27 0.14 -0.18
N GLU A 125 10.08 0.03 0.87
CA GLU A 125 10.62 -1.25 1.30
C GLU A 125 9.50 -2.22 1.68
N VAL A 126 8.56 -1.77 2.51
CA VAL A 126 7.41 -2.58 2.92
C VAL A 126 6.51 -2.86 1.71
N SER A 127 6.19 -1.85 0.90
CA SER A 127 5.28 -2.02 -0.26
C SER A 127 5.81 -3.04 -1.28
N THR A 128 7.11 -3.00 -1.62
CA THR A 128 7.70 -3.97 -2.55
C THR A 128 7.81 -5.36 -1.94
N THR A 129 8.10 -5.44 -0.64
CA THR A 129 8.17 -6.72 0.08
C THR A 129 6.80 -7.39 0.14
N VAL A 130 5.74 -6.64 0.47
CA VAL A 130 4.36 -7.14 0.47
C VAL A 130 3.93 -7.56 -0.95
N ALA A 131 4.24 -6.76 -1.97
CA ALA A 131 3.94 -7.08 -3.37
C ALA A 131 4.53 -8.42 -3.81
N LEU A 132 5.83 -8.63 -3.60
CA LEU A 132 6.49 -9.87 -4.02
C LEU A 132 6.10 -11.07 -3.17
N SER A 133 5.87 -10.85 -1.87
CA SER A 133 5.31 -11.88 -1.00
C SER A 133 3.96 -12.33 -1.52
N ALA A 134 3.07 -11.39 -1.83
CA ALA A 134 1.75 -11.68 -2.38
C ALA A 134 1.86 -12.41 -3.71
N ALA A 135 2.70 -11.94 -4.63
CA ALA A 135 2.91 -12.58 -5.92
C ALA A 135 3.44 -14.01 -5.80
N THR A 136 4.41 -14.24 -4.93
CA THR A 136 5.03 -15.56 -4.73
C THR A 136 4.08 -16.53 -4.04
N LEU A 137 3.26 -16.02 -3.12
CA LEU A 137 2.26 -16.81 -2.40
C LEU A 137 1.01 -17.06 -3.23
N ALA A 138 0.69 -16.22 -4.22
CA ALA A 138 -0.56 -16.25 -4.98
C ALA A 138 -0.98 -17.66 -5.46
N PRO A 139 -0.09 -18.50 -6.04
CA PRO A 139 -0.48 -19.83 -6.50
C PRO A 139 -1.04 -20.74 -5.39
N LYS A 140 -0.59 -20.54 -4.14
CA LYS A 140 -1.08 -21.31 -2.99
C LYS A 140 -2.50 -20.93 -2.57
N PHE A 141 -2.91 -19.71 -2.91
CA PHE A 141 -4.25 -19.17 -2.65
C PHE A 141 -5.17 -19.24 -3.88
N GLY A 142 -4.70 -19.83 -5.00
CA GLY A 142 -5.46 -19.89 -6.25
C GLY A 142 -5.51 -18.56 -7.01
N GLU A 143 -4.67 -17.59 -6.63
CA GLU A 143 -4.63 -16.25 -7.21
C GLU A 143 -3.56 -16.15 -8.31
N ARG A 144 -3.74 -15.19 -9.22
CA ARG A 144 -2.73 -14.90 -10.25
C ARG A 144 -1.60 -14.05 -9.65
N PRO A 145 -0.31 -14.45 -9.81
CA PRO A 145 0.82 -13.69 -9.27
C PRO A 145 0.83 -12.21 -9.65
N GLN A 146 0.44 -11.87 -10.88
CA GLN A 146 0.42 -10.49 -11.35
C GLN A 146 -0.63 -9.63 -10.63
N ASP A 147 -1.82 -10.17 -10.38
CA ASP A 147 -2.86 -9.44 -9.65
C ASP A 147 -2.50 -9.31 -8.17
N ALA A 148 -1.91 -10.34 -7.59
CA ALA A 148 -1.41 -10.31 -6.21
C ALA A 148 -0.25 -9.32 -6.02
N LEU A 149 0.66 -9.20 -7.00
CA LEU A 149 1.69 -8.17 -7.02
C LEU A 149 1.07 -6.77 -6.97
N CYS A 150 0.06 -6.53 -7.80
CA CYS A 150 -0.66 -5.25 -7.85
C CYS A 150 -1.35 -4.94 -6.53
N LEU A 151 -2.04 -5.94 -5.96
CA LEU A 151 -2.69 -5.82 -4.67
C LEU A 151 -1.68 -5.45 -3.57
N GLY A 152 -0.53 -6.12 -3.52
CA GLY A 152 0.48 -5.85 -2.50
C GLY A 152 1.16 -4.49 -2.66
N LEU A 153 1.38 -4.01 -3.90
CA LEU A 153 1.88 -2.64 -4.15
C LEU A 153 0.89 -1.57 -3.68
N LEU A 154 -0.42 -1.82 -3.82
CA LEU A 154 -1.47 -0.89 -3.42
C LEU A 154 -1.84 -1.01 -1.95
N ALA A 155 -1.44 -2.09 -1.27
CA ALA A 155 -1.87 -2.38 0.09
C ALA A 155 -1.55 -1.25 1.08
N GLN A 156 -0.41 -0.57 0.88
CA GLN A 156 0.05 0.53 1.72
C GLN A 156 -0.48 1.90 1.29
N LEU A 157 -1.36 2.00 0.29
CA LEU A 157 -1.90 3.27 -0.18
C LEU A 157 -2.50 4.12 0.94
N GLY A 158 -3.29 3.53 1.84
CA GLY A 158 -3.88 4.24 2.95
C GLY A 158 -2.84 4.77 3.95
N VAL A 159 -1.69 4.10 4.10
CA VAL A 159 -0.57 4.60 4.91
C VAL A 159 -0.04 5.90 4.30
N ALA A 160 0.16 5.92 2.98
CA ALA A 160 0.59 7.12 2.28
C ALA A 160 -0.44 8.26 2.41
N LEU A 161 -1.74 7.97 2.27
CA LEU A 161 -2.80 8.96 2.40
C LEU A 161 -2.88 9.54 3.82
N LEU A 162 -2.79 8.70 4.85
CA LEU A 162 -2.80 9.14 6.25
C LEU A 162 -1.56 9.98 6.56
N HIS A 163 -0.37 9.49 6.19
CA HIS A 163 0.89 10.22 6.43
C HIS A 163 0.96 11.55 5.66
N HIS A 164 0.43 11.61 4.44
CA HIS A 164 0.37 12.86 3.67
C HIS A 164 -0.50 13.93 4.35
N ASN A 165 -1.58 13.51 5.01
CA ASN A 165 -2.52 14.42 5.65
C ASN A 165 -2.14 14.77 7.11
N ASP A 166 -1.42 13.88 7.80
CA ASP A 166 -0.93 14.07 9.18
C ASP A 166 0.46 13.45 9.34
N THR A 167 1.49 14.11 8.77
CA THR A 167 2.86 13.59 8.72
C THR A 167 3.44 13.35 10.11
N ASP A 168 3.44 14.36 10.98
CA ASP A 168 4.00 14.26 12.33
C ASP A 168 3.20 13.28 13.19
N GLY A 169 1.87 13.32 13.13
CA GLY A 169 1.00 12.44 13.91
C GLY A 169 1.09 10.99 13.50
N TYR A 170 1.22 10.71 12.19
CA TYR A 170 1.39 9.36 11.69
C TYR A 170 2.78 8.80 11.99
N ALA A 171 3.82 9.63 11.96
CA ALA A 171 5.17 9.25 12.35
C ALA A 171 5.24 8.90 13.85
N GLU A 172 4.65 9.74 14.72
CA GLU A 172 4.55 9.47 16.17
C GLU A 172 3.79 8.16 16.45
N LEU A 173 2.65 7.97 15.78
CA LEU A 173 1.85 6.76 15.89
C LEU A 173 2.64 5.52 15.50
N THR A 174 3.37 5.57 14.37
CA THR A 174 4.17 4.45 13.88
C THR A 174 5.29 4.11 14.86
N ALA A 175 6.01 5.12 15.36
CA ALA A 175 7.08 4.95 16.34
C ALA A 175 6.59 4.40 17.69
N GLY A 176 5.35 4.73 18.08
CA GLY A 176 4.74 4.28 19.34
C GLY A 176 4.11 2.89 19.30
N THR A 177 4.13 2.19 18.16
CA THR A 177 3.41 0.91 17.99
C THR A 177 4.35 -0.26 17.75
N ALA A 178 4.21 -1.32 18.57
CA ALA A 178 5.12 -2.47 18.53
C ALA A 178 4.73 -3.56 17.50
N SER A 179 3.54 -3.45 16.88
CA SER A 179 3.07 -4.43 15.90
C SER A 179 2.09 -3.80 14.91
N GLY A 180 1.90 -4.45 13.76
CA GLY A 180 0.91 -3.99 12.78
C GLY A 180 -0.52 -3.97 13.31
N ALA A 181 -0.87 -4.86 14.25
CA ALA A 181 -2.18 -4.84 14.91
C ALA A 181 -2.33 -3.64 15.86
N ALA A 182 -1.28 -3.34 16.64
CA ALA A 182 -1.26 -2.16 17.50
C ALA A 182 -1.34 -0.87 16.67
N ARG A 183 -0.64 -0.83 15.53
CA ARG A 183 -0.68 0.30 14.59
C ARG A 183 -2.09 0.55 14.06
N ARG A 184 -2.79 -0.48 13.59
CA ARG A 184 -4.17 -0.35 13.12
C ARG A 184 -5.14 0.12 14.19
N ALA A 185 -5.01 -0.40 15.43
CA ALA A 185 -5.83 0.06 16.55
C ALA A 185 -5.59 1.56 16.85
N ALA A 186 -4.33 2.00 16.82
CA ALA A 186 -3.97 3.40 16.99
C ALA A 186 -4.48 4.28 15.83
N GLU A 187 -4.40 3.79 14.58
CA GLU A 187 -4.95 4.48 13.40
C GLU A 187 -6.45 4.71 13.56
N VAL A 188 -7.21 3.68 13.96
CA VAL A 188 -8.65 3.81 14.20
C VAL A 188 -8.94 4.78 15.35
N GLN A 189 -8.14 4.76 16.42
CA GLN A 189 -8.31 5.68 17.54
C GLN A 189 -8.06 7.15 17.14
N ARG A 190 -7.06 7.41 16.30
CA ARG A 190 -6.67 8.76 15.89
C ARG A 190 -7.50 9.29 14.71
N TYR A 191 -7.78 8.44 13.72
CA TYR A 191 -8.34 8.82 12.43
C TYR A 191 -9.75 8.27 12.17
N GLY A 192 -10.27 7.40 13.04
CA GLY A 192 -11.56 6.73 12.85
C GLY A 192 -11.54 5.58 11.82
N ILE A 193 -10.42 5.35 11.15
CA ILE A 193 -10.24 4.33 10.11
C ILE A 193 -8.80 3.83 10.11
N SER A 194 -8.59 2.53 9.82
CA SER A 194 -7.25 1.98 9.60
C SER A 194 -6.77 2.26 8.18
N ALA A 195 -5.46 2.32 7.99
CA ALA A 195 -4.82 2.51 6.70
C ALA A 195 -5.28 1.46 5.67
N LEU A 196 -5.39 0.19 6.07
CA LEU A 196 -5.84 -0.88 5.17
C LEU A 196 -7.31 -0.74 4.77
N ARG A 197 -8.15 -0.24 5.68
CA ARG A 197 -9.54 0.07 5.34
C ARG A 197 -9.63 1.29 4.42
N LEU A 198 -8.82 2.31 4.65
CA LEU A 198 -8.72 3.47 3.77
C LEU A 198 -8.25 3.08 2.37
N THR A 199 -7.27 2.17 2.25
CA THR A 199 -6.88 1.56 0.96
C THR A 199 -8.08 0.95 0.26
N SER A 200 -8.87 0.12 0.95
CA SER A 200 -10.07 -0.51 0.36
C SER A 200 -11.07 0.53 -0.16
N VAL A 201 -11.34 1.58 0.62
CA VAL A 201 -12.25 2.67 0.22
C VAL A 201 -11.71 3.39 -1.02
N ALA A 202 -10.43 3.78 -1.03
CA ALA A 202 -9.83 4.47 -2.17
C ALA A 202 -9.87 3.61 -3.45
N LEU A 203 -9.59 2.31 -3.35
CA LEU A 203 -9.69 1.39 -4.47
C LEU A 203 -11.13 1.26 -4.99
N GLU A 204 -12.12 1.22 -4.09
CA GLU A 204 -13.54 1.17 -4.44
C GLU A 204 -13.98 2.44 -5.20
N GLU A 205 -13.62 3.62 -4.69
CA GLU A 205 -13.88 4.91 -5.35
C GLU A 205 -13.22 5.02 -6.73
N TRP A 206 -12.02 4.44 -6.89
CA TRP A 206 -11.34 4.37 -8.19
C TRP A 206 -11.83 3.25 -9.12
N GLY A 207 -12.90 2.54 -8.74
CA GLY A 207 -13.52 1.51 -9.56
C GLY A 207 -12.66 0.26 -9.75
N PHE A 208 -11.78 -0.05 -8.81
CA PHE A 208 -11.05 -1.32 -8.82
C PHE A 208 -12.02 -2.49 -8.60
N PRO A 209 -11.72 -3.68 -9.18
CA PRO A 209 -12.56 -4.85 -9.00
C PRO A 209 -12.60 -5.29 -7.53
N ALA A 210 -13.69 -5.96 -7.14
CA ALA A 210 -13.88 -6.48 -5.79
C ALA A 210 -12.70 -7.38 -5.33
N SER A 211 -12.06 -8.11 -6.24
CA SER A 211 -10.88 -8.93 -5.96
C SER A 211 -9.67 -8.12 -5.43
N MET A 212 -9.61 -6.81 -5.67
CA MET A 212 -8.58 -5.92 -5.12
C MET A 212 -9.09 -5.08 -3.95
N VAL A 213 -10.40 -4.80 -3.90
CA VAL A 213 -11.04 -3.99 -2.85
C VAL A 213 -11.26 -4.80 -1.56
N LEU A 214 -11.67 -6.07 -1.66
CA LEU A 214 -12.02 -6.90 -0.52
C LEU A 214 -10.83 -7.33 0.35
N PRO A 215 -9.65 -7.71 -0.21
CA PRO A 215 -8.54 -8.19 0.62
C PRO A 215 -8.05 -7.19 1.68
N PRO A 216 -7.80 -5.90 1.38
CA PRO A 216 -7.41 -4.93 2.40
C PRO A 216 -8.53 -4.69 3.45
N ARG A 217 -9.80 -4.83 3.04
CA ARG A 217 -10.97 -4.66 3.91
C ARG A 217 -11.18 -5.83 4.88
N HIS A 218 -10.82 -7.04 4.48
CA HIS A 218 -10.99 -8.27 5.27
C HIS A 218 -9.69 -8.76 5.92
N VAL A 219 -8.61 -7.98 5.85
CA VAL A 219 -7.30 -8.35 6.39
C VAL A 219 -7.35 -8.66 7.90
N GLU A 220 -8.26 -8.05 8.66
CA GLU A 220 -8.41 -8.28 10.10
C GLU A 220 -9.42 -9.39 10.44
N ASP A 221 -10.20 -9.85 9.47
CA ASP A 221 -11.08 -10.99 9.63
C ASP A 221 -10.33 -12.27 9.28
N PHE A 222 -9.83 -12.96 10.31
CA PHE A 222 -9.09 -14.22 10.17
C PHE A 222 -9.98 -15.37 9.66
N ALA A 223 -11.30 -15.23 9.70
CA ALA A 223 -12.22 -16.19 9.10
C ALA A 223 -12.47 -15.92 7.61
N ALA A 224 -12.26 -14.68 7.15
CA ALA A 224 -12.40 -14.31 5.75
C ALA A 224 -11.19 -14.77 4.92
N VAL A 225 -11.45 -15.54 3.87
CA VAL A 225 -10.41 -16.08 2.97
C VAL A 225 -9.74 -14.97 2.15
N ASP A 226 -10.50 -13.96 1.72
CA ASP A 226 -10.02 -12.89 0.84
C ASP A 226 -8.85 -12.10 1.45
N GLY A 227 -8.78 -11.98 2.77
CA GLY A 227 -7.69 -11.28 3.47
C GLY A 227 -6.44 -12.13 3.72
N ALA A 228 -6.50 -13.45 3.51
CA ALA A 228 -5.49 -14.39 3.96
C ALA A 228 -4.14 -14.22 3.25
N LEU A 229 -4.17 -14.02 1.92
CA LEU A 229 -2.97 -13.76 1.13
C LEU A 229 -2.27 -12.48 1.59
N LEU A 230 -3.03 -11.41 1.82
CA LEU A 230 -2.49 -10.12 2.21
C LEU A 230 -1.97 -10.13 3.66
N ARG A 231 -2.68 -10.79 4.58
CA ARG A 231 -2.19 -11.04 5.95
C ARG A 231 -0.84 -11.76 5.96
N ALA A 232 -0.74 -12.86 5.22
CA ALA A 232 0.49 -13.64 5.10
C ALA A 232 1.63 -12.79 4.51
N SER A 233 1.32 -11.94 3.53
CA SER A 233 2.29 -11.04 2.89
C SER A 233 2.78 -9.93 3.83
N PHE A 234 1.89 -9.37 4.66
CA PHE A 234 2.28 -8.41 5.70
C PHE A 234 3.14 -9.05 6.79
N GLU A 235 2.90 -10.31 7.15
CA GLU A 235 3.76 -11.03 8.10
C GLU A 235 5.16 -11.28 7.52
N VAL A 236 5.27 -11.64 6.24
CA VAL A 236 6.56 -11.74 5.55
C VAL A 236 7.29 -10.40 5.61
N ALA A 237 6.59 -9.30 5.31
CA ALA A 237 7.18 -7.96 5.37
C ALA A 237 7.58 -7.55 6.78
N ALA A 238 6.77 -7.83 7.81
CA ALA A 238 7.11 -7.54 9.20
C ALA A 238 8.38 -8.29 9.63
N ARG A 239 8.54 -9.56 9.24
CA ARG A 239 9.75 -10.35 9.54
C ARG A 239 11.00 -9.87 8.81
N LEU A 240 10.86 -9.24 7.65
CA LEU A 240 11.98 -8.76 6.84
C LEU A 240 12.36 -7.30 7.13
N CYS A 241 11.39 -6.46 7.44
CA CYS A 241 11.55 -5.01 7.51
C CYS A 241 11.40 -4.44 8.92
N THR A 242 10.92 -5.22 9.91
CA THR A 242 10.72 -4.75 11.28
C THR A 242 11.64 -5.49 12.25
N GLU A 243 12.59 -4.75 12.82
CA GLU A 243 13.51 -5.29 13.83
C GLU A 243 12.75 -5.67 15.11
N GLY A 244 13.03 -6.85 15.65
CA GLY A 244 12.38 -7.34 16.88
C GLY A 244 10.92 -7.77 16.71
N HIS A 245 10.40 -7.89 15.49
CA HIS A 245 9.04 -8.41 15.23
C HIS A 245 8.87 -9.81 15.82
N GLU A 246 7.83 -10.00 16.63
CA GLU A 246 7.44 -11.30 17.16
C GLU A 246 6.62 -12.05 16.09
N PRO A 247 7.12 -13.18 15.56
CA PRO A 247 6.47 -13.87 14.45
C PRO A 247 5.07 -14.38 14.80
N VAL A 248 4.11 -14.09 13.95
CA VAL A 248 2.78 -14.71 14.02
C VAL A 248 2.76 -15.96 13.15
N PRO A 249 2.25 -17.11 13.64
CA PRO A 249 2.26 -18.35 12.85
C PRO A 249 1.53 -18.22 11.52
N MET A 250 2.18 -18.63 10.43
CA MET A 250 1.61 -18.51 9.09
C MET A 250 0.30 -19.30 8.92
N SER A 251 0.15 -20.40 9.65
CA SER A 251 -1.08 -21.20 9.65
C SER A 251 -2.28 -20.44 10.20
N VAL A 252 -2.09 -19.54 11.17
CA VAL A 252 -3.15 -18.71 11.72
C VAL A 252 -3.54 -17.63 10.71
N LEU A 253 -2.55 -16.93 10.16
CA LEU A 253 -2.77 -15.82 9.23
C LEU A 253 -3.40 -16.26 7.90
N SER A 254 -3.02 -17.44 7.42
CA SER A 254 -3.47 -17.98 6.13
C SER A 254 -4.70 -18.88 6.22
N GLY A 255 -5.29 -19.09 7.41
CA GLY A 255 -6.38 -20.04 7.60
C GLY A 255 -5.96 -21.49 7.31
N GLY A 256 -4.70 -21.84 7.57
CA GLY A 256 -4.13 -23.18 7.38
C GLY A 256 -3.54 -23.45 6.00
N GLN A 257 -3.58 -22.50 5.05
CA GLN A 257 -3.04 -22.71 3.70
C GLN A 257 -1.50 -22.71 3.64
N LEU A 258 -0.84 -22.08 4.62
CA LEU A 258 0.61 -22.00 4.72
C LEU A 258 1.11 -22.62 6.02
N ALA A 259 2.21 -23.34 5.93
CA ALA A 259 2.96 -23.83 7.09
C ALA A 259 4.25 -23.04 7.26
N GLU A 260 4.81 -23.03 8.48
CA GLU A 260 6.03 -22.28 8.79
C GLU A 260 7.24 -22.72 7.94
N ARG A 261 7.28 -24.02 7.58
CA ARG A 261 8.31 -24.58 6.69
C ARG A 261 8.33 -23.98 5.28
N ASP A 262 7.21 -23.39 4.85
CA ASP A 262 7.09 -22.76 3.54
C ASP A 262 7.76 -21.39 3.49
N LEU A 263 8.13 -20.84 4.65
CA LEU A 263 8.50 -19.45 4.80
C LEU A 263 10.00 -19.21 4.60
N THR A 264 10.87 -20.12 5.02
CA THR A 264 12.32 -19.96 4.87
C THR A 264 12.76 -19.69 3.42
N PRO A 265 12.40 -20.53 2.42
CA PRO A 265 12.76 -20.24 1.03
C PRO A 265 12.07 -18.98 0.50
N LEU A 266 10.85 -18.70 0.96
CA LEU A 266 10.10 -17.51 0.56
C LEU A 266 10.80 -16.22 1.01
N LEU A 267 11.29 -16.15 2.25
CA LEU A 267 11.95 -14.98 2.81
C LEU A 267 13.23 -14.62 2.03
N GLU A 268 14.01 -15.62 1.62
CA GLU A 268 15.22 -15.42 0.83
C GLU A 268 14.92 -14.88 -0.58
N THR A 269 13.93 -15.47 -1.26
CA THR A 269 13.48 -15.01 -2.57
C THR A 269 12.94 -13.59 -2.50
N VAL A 270 12.00 -13.32 -1.57
CA VAL A 270 11.37 -12.00 -1.43
C VAL A 270 12.40 -10.93 -1.11
N ARG A 271 13.36 -11.19 -0.21
CA ARG A 271 14.41 -10.22 0.12
C ARG A 271 15.22 -9.80 -1.11
N THR A 272 15.61 -10.78 -1.93
CA THR A 272 16.43 -10.52 -3.13
C THR A 272 15.64 -9.76 -4.19
N ASP A 273 14.43 -10.24 -4.50
CA ASP A 273 13.62 -9.71 -5.59
C ASP A 273 13.01 -8.35 -5.23
N ALA A 274 12.75 -8.06 -3.94
CA ALA A 274 12.16 -6.79 -3.49
C ALA A 274 13.09 -5.62 -3.68
N GLU A 275 14.39 -5.81 -3.44
CA GLU A 275 15.36 -4.77 -3.73
C GLU A 275 15.42 -4.44 -5.22
N GLU A 276 15.36 -5.44 -6.09
CA GLU A 276 15.37 -5.23 -7.54
C GLU A 276 14.09 -4.53 -8.00
N LEU A 277 12.92 -4.98 -7.54
CA LEU A 277 11.64 -4.35 -7.83
C LEU A 277 11.62 -2.89 -7.37
N ARG A 278 12.13 -2.61 -6.17
CA ARG A 278 12.24 -1.25 -5.63
C ARG A 278 13.12 -0.36 -6.51
N ARG A 279 14.30 -0.84 -6.93
CA ARG A 279 15.17 -0.10 -7.85
C ARG A 279 14.46 0.17 -9.19
N ALA A 280 13.71 -0.80 -9.71
CA ALA A 280 12.96 -0.63 -10.96
C ALA A 280 11.84 0.42 -10.85
N LEU A 281 11.17 0.51 -9.69
CA LEU A 281 10.06 1.43 -9.44
C LEU A 281 10.53 2.86 -9.12
N LEU A 282 11.64 3.02 -8.40
CA LEU A 282 12.07 4.32 -7.86
C LEU A 282 13.08 5.07 -8.72
N GLY A 283 13.89 4.37 -9.52
CA GLY A 283 14.80 5.04 -10.43
C GLY A 283 16.21 4.53 -10.35
#